data_AF-A0A955EEE1-F1
#
_entry.id   AF-A0A955EEE1-F1
#
_cell.length_a   1.000
_cell.length_b   1.000
_cell.length_c   1.000
_cell.angle_alpha   90.00
_cell.angle_beta   90.00
_cell.angle_gamma   90.00
#
_symmetry.space_group_name_H-M   'P 1'
#
loop_
_entity.id
_entity.type
_entity.pdbx_description
1 polymer ?
#
loop_
_entity_poly.entity_id
_entity_poly.type
_entity_poly.pdbx_seq_one_letter_code
_entity_poly.pdbx_strand_id
1 'polypeptide(L)'
;MTHFRIVPVLAGLACLSSGVATAADLLVPSQYPTIQDAVDAAVDGDVIIIAEGTYAEEVAVASRAITLMAEPGVSARISGSTGPALSVTGTGSELVDVQDLQLQGGTSLLGAVRVEQAQLRMTDTVVSDAVGDGIQVNSANLRLTRCTVAGCPLEGIDGDGTSVIDLIDTSITDNGQEGINLFAGPTLTISGGSIERNALSGIRLSSDEVNVIEDCLFSDNGGDGIFNASEDTEITDCTFMTNLGSGVDGSGTFTRCDFIGNGVDGAGGPLAAVIATDCTFIDNGDDGLDGDPVTATDCRFQGNGTAIDADGASEITRCHVEGAELWGIFSRGDDVTITDCVVRGCGNDGLNVDGITTIERCQIEFCGGDGISGFANTETLTVRNSVIRGNIRNGVCTATTTILHGCVMTGNREHGVYGFFGDVLEMVNCTVMGNQGFRGGVYATDDTTIINSIVWGNEGSNEIYDPFDPATVRYSCVEGGHAGLGNIDADPLFVGGSELASSSVLFDVRLRPGSPCIDAGGPAPLPPDLTEDVMGCPRIEDIDGDGTPEV
;
A
#
# COMPACT_ATOMS: atom_id res chain seq x y z
N MET A 1 2.88 -96.42 -19.64
CA MET A 1 2.91 -94.95 -19.47
C MET A 1 1.61 -94.41 -20.04
N THR A 2 0.88 -93.73 -19.18
CA THR A 2 -0.55 -93.38 -19.25
C THR A 2 -0.90 -92.43 -20.39
N HIS A 3 -1.88 -92.80 -21.21
CA HIS A 3 -2.58 -91.88 -22.12
C HIS A 3 -3.84 -91.34 -21.41
N PHE A 4 -3.80 -90.10 -20.94
CA PHE A 4 -4.98 -89.39 -20.45
C PHE A 4 -5.60 -88.55 -21.58
N ARG A 5 -6.88 -88.80 -21.85
CA ARG A 5 -7.75 -87.99 -22.70
C ARG A 5 -8.09 -86.70 -21.97
N ILE A 6 -7.83 -85.55 -22.60
CA ILE A 6 -8.35 -84.25 -22.15
C ILE A 6 -9.63 -83.96 -22.94
N VAL A 7 -10.74 -83.78 -22.22
CA VAL A 7 -12.00 -83.22 -22.71
C VAL A 7 -11.91 -81.70 -22.54
N PRO A 8 -12.19 -80.86 -23.55
CA PRO A 8 -12.27 -79.43 -23.33
C PRO A 8 -13.63 -79.10 -22.70
N VAL A 9 -13.59 -78.52 -21.51
CA VAL A 9 -14.73 -77.82 -20.90
C VAL A 9 -14.83 -76.46 -21.59
N LEU A 10 -15.91 -76.21 -22.33
CA LEU A 10 -16.29 -74.87 -22.76
C LEU A 10 -16.69 -74.07 -21.51
N ALA A 11 -15.80 -73.20 -21.04
CA ALA A 11 -16.16 -72.12 -20.13
C ALA A 11 -16.73 -70.96 -20.97
N GLY A 12 -18.04 -70.74 -20.88
CA GLY A 12 -18.69 -69.57 -21.45
C GLY A 12 -18.21 -68.33 -20.70
N LEU A 13 -17.35 -67.56 -21.36
CA LEU A 13 -16.95 -66.23 -20.91
C LEU A 13 -18.15 -65.30 -21.18
N ALA A 14 -18.99 -65.08 -20.16
CA ALA A 14 -19.99 -64.03 -20.18
C ALA A 14 -19.23 -62.69 -20.14
N CYS A 15 -19.08 -62.07 -21.30
CA CYS A 15 -18.59 -60.71 -21.43
C CYS A 15 -19.68 -59.79 -20.88
N LEU A 16 -19.61 -59.48 -19.59
CA LEU A 16 -20.34 -58.36 -19.00
C LEU A 16 -19.75 -57.09 -19.62
N SER A 17 -20.42 -56.58 -20.65
CA SER A 17 -20.20 -55.21 -21.09
C SER A 17 -20.63 -54.31 -19.94
N SER A 18 -19.67 -53.84 -19.14
CA SER A 18 -19.85 -52.64 -18.33
C SER A 18 -20.13 -51.51 -19.32
N GLY A 19 -21.41 -51.22 -19.55
CA GLY A 19 -21.80 -50.04 -20.30
C GLY A 19 -21.19 -48.85 -19.59
N VAL A 20 -20.27 -48.17 -20.26
CA VAL A 20 -19.84 -46.83 -19.85
C VAL A 20 -21.09 -45.99 -19.99
N ALA A 21 -21.68 -45.57 -18.85
CA ALA A 21 -22.81 -44.67 -18.88
C ALA A 21 -22.35 -43.38 -19.57
N THR A 22 -23.03 -43.02 -20.65
CA THR A 22 -22.77 -41.79 -21.38
C THR A 22 -23.53 -40.67 -20.69
N ALA A 23 -22.85 -39.54 -20.44
CA ALA A 23 -23.47 -38.30 -19.99
C ALA A 23 -24.79 -38.02 -20.73
N ALA A 24 -25.86 -37.74 -19.98
CA ALA A 24 -27.20 -37.50 -20.47
C ALA A 24 -27.75 -36.16 -19.96
N ASP A 25 -28.63 -35.57 -20.76
CA ASP A 25 -29.42 -34.41 -20.36
C ASP A 25 -30.68 -34.89 -19.61
N LEU A 26 -30.87 -34.41 -18.38
CA LEU A 26 -32.00 -34.73 -17.51
C LEU A 26 -32.87 -33.48 -17.33
N LEU A 27 -34.11 -33.52 -17.83
CA LEU A 27 -34.95 -32.32 -17.91
C LEU A 27 -35.89 -32.17 -16.71
N VAL A 28 -35.84 -31.02 -16.03
CA VAL A 28 -36.73 -30.67 -14.91
C VAL A 28 -37.64 -29.50 -15.31
N PRO A 29 -38.98 -29.60 -15.21
CA PRO A 29 -39.74 -30.69 -14.60
C PRO A 29 -40.25 -31.76 -15.59
N SER A 30 -39.96 -31.63 -16.90
CA SER A 30 -40.65 -32.41 -17.93
C SER A 30 -40.34 -33.91 -17.91
N GLN A 31 -39.15 -34.29 -17.45
CA GLN A 31 -38.73 -35.69 -17.31
C GLN A 31 -38.69 -36.12 -15.83
N TYR A 32 -38.17 -35.25 -14.96
CA TYR A 32 -38.11 -35.45 -13.51
C TYR A 32 -38.95 -34.38 -12.82
N PRO A 33 -39.91 -34.74 -11.96
CA PRO A 33 -40.80 -33.75 -11.32
C PRO A 33 -40.09 -32.71 -10.45
N THR A 34 -38.95 -33.08 -9.86
CA THR A 34 -38.14 -32.24 -8.96
C THR A 34 -36.68 -32.24 -9.42
N ILE A 35 -35.90 -31.27 -8.95
CA ILE A 35 -34.46 -31.22 -9.19
C ILE A 35 -33.78 -32.39 -8.47
N GLN A 36 -34.18 -32.67 -7.22
CA GLN A 36 -33.61 -33.79 -6.46
C GLN A 36 -33.85 -35.15 -7.15
N ASP A 37 -35.02 -35.38 -7.75
CA ASP A 37 -35.30 -36.64 -8.48
C ASP A 37 -34.34 -36.81 -9.68
N ALA A 38 -33.97 -35.72 -10.34
CA ALA A 38 -32.97 -35.74 -11.41
C ALA A 38 -31.56 -36.00 -10.86
N VAL A 39 -31.17 -35.36 -9.75
CA VAL A 39 -29.89 -35.59 -9.06
C VAL A 39 -29.74 -37.03 -8.59
N ASP A 40 -30.80 -37.61 -8.04
CA ASP A 40 -30.81 -38.99 -7.55
C ASP A 40 -30.65 -40.01 -8.70
N ALA A 41 -31.16 -39.67 -9.89
CA ALA A 41 -31.05 -40.50 -11.09
C ALA A 41 -29.74 -40.28 -11.86
N ALA A 42 -29.07 -39.15 -11.66
CA ALA A 42 -27.88 -38.76 -12.39
C ALA A 42 -26.67 -39.65 -12.07
N VAL A 43 -25.83 -39.84 -13.09
CA VAL A 43 -24.49 -40.41 -12.99
C VAL A 43 -23.44 -39.36 -13.38
N ASP A 44 -22.17 -39.65 -13.12
CA ASP A 44 -21.08 -38.72 -13.44
C ASP A 44 -21.10 -38.30 -14.92
N GLY A 45 -21.03 -37.00 -15.16
CA GLY A 45 -21.06 -36.35 -16.46
C GLY A 45 -22.44 -35.87 -16.90
N ASP A 46 -23.52 -36.25 -16.22
CA ASP A 46 -24.88 -35.83 -16.58
C ASP A 46 -25.10 -34.31 -16.39
N VAL A 47 -26.02 -33.77 -17.19
CA VAL A 47 -26.44 -32.36 -17.15
C VAL A 47 -27.92 -32.29 -16.79
N ILE A 48 -28.24 -31.66 -15.67
CA ILE A 48 -29.61 -31.41 -15.23
C ILE A 48 -30.02 -30.03 -15.73
N ILE A 49 -30.96 -30.00 -16.67
CA ILE A 49 -31.47 -28.78 -17.31
C ILE A 49 -32.78 -28.37 -16.63
N ILE A 50 -32.79 -27.20 -16.02
CA ILE A 50 -33.87 -26.70 -15.17
C ILE A 50 -34.63 -25.60 -15.91
N ALA A 51 -35.90 -25.85 -16.20
CA ALA A 51 -36.79 -24.89 -16.86
C ALA A 51 -37.10 -23.67 -15.97
N GLU A 52 -37.73 -22.65 -16.56
CA GLU A 52 -38.15 -21.44 -15.84
C GLU A 52 -39.03 -21.76 -14.62
N GLY A 53 -38.71 -21.20 -13.45
CA GLY A 53 -39.55 -21.33 -12.27
C GLY A 53 -38.82 -21.17 -10.94
N THR A 54 -39.60 -21.28 -9.86
CA THR A 54 -39.09 -21.36 -8.48
C THR A 54 -39.36 -22.75 -7.92
N TYR A 55 -38.30 -23.43 -7.52
CA TYR A 55 -38.27 -24.78 -7.00
C TYR A 55 -38.00 -24.71 -5.50
N ALA A 56 -39.03 -24.95 -4.69
CA ALA A 56 -38.90 -25.01 -3.23
C ALA A 56 -38.29 -26.36 -2.84
N GLU A 57 -36.97 -26.46 -2.94
CA GLU A 57 -36.19 -27.68 -2.78
C GLU A 57 -34.90 -27.38 -2.01
N GLU A 58 -34.39 -28.40 -1.31
CA GLU A 58 -33.09 -28.40 -0.64
C GLU A 58 -32.23 -29.45 -1.35
N VAL A 59 -31.59 -29.06 -2.44
CA VAL A 59 -30.92 -29.99 -3.36
C VAL A 59 -29.61 -30.47 -2.75
N ALA A 60 -29.47 -31.78 -2.59
CA ALA A 60 -28.29 -32.42 -2.04
C ALA A 60 -27.56 -33.24 -3.11
N VAL A 61 -26.31 -32.84 -3.40
CA VAL A 61 -25.39 -33.56 -4.29
C VAL A 61 -24.27 -34.16 -3.45
N ALA A 62 -24.20 -35.49 -3.41
CA ALA A 62 -23.19 -36.22 -2.63
C ALA A 62 -22.30 -37.07 -3.54
N SER A 63 -20.99 -36.82 -3.55
CA SER A 63 -19.95 -37.57 -4.28
C SER A 63 -20.31 -37.85 -5.74
N ARG A 64 -20.65 -36.81 -6.49
CA ARG A 64 -21.08 -36.89 -7.91
C ARG A 64 -20.48 -35.76 -8.72
N ALA A 65 -20.09 -36.04 -9.95
CA ALA A 65 -19.62 -35.04 -10.90
C ALA A 65 -20.72 -34.71 -11.92
N ILE A 66 -21.54 -33.69 -11.67
CA ILE A 66 -22.72 -33.35 -12.50
C ILE A 66 -22.82 -31.85 -12.74
N THR A 67 -23.61 -31.45 -13.75
CA THR A 67 -23.94 -30.05 -14.01
C THR A 67 -25.40 -29.75 -13.66
N LEU A 68 -25.66 -28.65 -12.94
CA LEU A 68 -26.99 -28.05 -12.75
C LEU A 68 -27.04 -26.74 -13.53
N MET A 69 -27.95 -26.61 -14.49
CA MET A 69 -28.00 -25.42 -15.34
C MET A 69 -29.44 -25.00 -15.66
N ALA A 70 -29.72 -23.71 -15.64
CA ALA A 70 -30.99 -23.19 -16.13
C ALA A 70 -31.10 -23.33 -17.67
N GLU A 71 -32.32 -23.48 -18.20
CA GLU A 71 -32.50 -23.39 -19.66
C GLU A 71 -31.99 -22.03 -20.18
N PRO A 72 -31.30 -22.00 -21.35
CA PRO A 72 -30.74 -20.76 -21.86
C PRO A 72 -31.79 -19.64 -21.98
N GLY A 73 -31.53 -18.52 -21.30
CA GLY A 73 -32.38 -17.33 -21.34
C GLY A 73 -33.60 -17.35 -20.42
N VAL A 74 -33.71 -18.31 -19.51
CA VAL A 74 -34.76 -18.34 -18.48
C VAL A 74 -34.21 -18.05 -17.09
N SER A 75 -35.11 -17.73 -16.16
CA SER A 75 -34.79 -17.58 -14.74
C SER A 75 -35.27 -18.80 -13.97
N ALA A 76 -34.34 -19.63 -13.51
CA ALA A 76 -34.62 -20.76 -12.62
C ALA A 76 -34.05 -20.49 -11.22
N ARG A 77 -34.89 -20.66 -10.20
CA ARG A 77 -34.54 -20.43 -8.80
C ARG A 77 -34.71 -21.67 -7.95
N ILE A 78 -33.69 -22.06 -7.22
CA ILE A 78 -33.76 -23.05 -6.15
C ILE A 78 -33.91 -22.30 -4.83
N SER A 79 -34.98 -22.59 -4.08
CA SER A 79 -35.32 -21.92 -2.83
C SER A 79 -35.34 -22.95 -1.69
N GLY A 80 -34.34 -22.90 -0.82
CA GLY A 80 -34.32 -23.68 0.40
C GLY A 80 -35.47 -23.26 1.32
N SER A 81 -36.15 -24.23 1.95
CA SER A 81 -37.28 -23.93 2.84
C SER A 81 -36.83 -23.77 4.29
N THR A 82 -36.00 -24.70 4.75
CA THR A 82 -35.44 -24.79 6.09
C THR A 82 -33.94 -24.87 6.08
N GLY A 83 -33.36 -25.55 5.08
CA GLY A 83 -31.93 -25.75 4.84
C GLY A 83 -31.37 -24.90 3.68
N PRO A 84 -30.11 -25.17 3.27
CA PRO A 84 -29.52 -24.59 2.08
C PRO A 84 -30.32 -24.96 0.81
N ALA A 85 -30.33 -24.08 -0.19
CA ALA A 85 -30.84 -24.40 -1.51
C ALA A 85 -30.02 -25.50 -2.19
N LEU A 86 -28.70 -25.47 -1.98
CA LEU A 86 -27.75 -26.44 -2.51
C LEU A 86 -26.76 -26.89 -1.42
N SER A 87 -26.63 -28.19 -1.24
CA SER A 87 -25.58 -28.81 -0.42
C SER A 87 -24.75 -29.76 -1.27
N VAL A 88 -23.46 -29.48 -1.38
CA VAL A 88 -22.48 -30.31 -2.10
C VAL A 88 -21.53 -30.93 -1.09
N THR A 89 -21.48 -32.26 -1.08
CA THR A 89 -20.61 -33.04 -0.19
C THR A 89 -19.84 -34.07 -0.99
N GLY A 90 -18.60 -34.39 -0.63
CA GLY A 90 -17.78 -35.25 -1.48
C GLY A 90 -16.56 -35.87 -0.81
N THR A 91 -15.63 -36.31 -1.66
CA THR A 91 -14.31 -36.80 -1.24
C THR A 91 -13.16 -35.89 -1.73
N GLY A 92 -13.51 -34.75 -2.31
CA GLY A 92 -12.62 -33.70 -2.80
C GLY A 92 -12.26 -33.81 -4.29
N SER A 93 -12.74 -34.84 -4.99
CA SER A 93 -12.38 -35.09 -6.40
C SER A 93 -13.52 -34.86 -7.39
N GLU A 94 -14.76 -34.83 -6.90
CA GLU A 94 -15.96 -34.70 -7.70
C GLU A 94 -16.34 -33.23 -7.87
N LEU A 95 -16.49 -32.80 -9.12
CA LEU A 95 -16.86 -31.44 -9.48
C LEU A 95 -18.37 -31.34 -9.74
N VAL A 96 -19.05 -30.52 -8.93
CA VAL A 96 -20.40 -30.05 -9.24
C VAL A 96 -20.29 -28.69 -9.93
N ASP A 97 -20.91 -28.55 -11.08
CA ASP A 97 -20.93 -27.32 -11.86
C ASP A 97 -22.34 -26.72 -11.89
N VAL A 98 -22.46 -25.44 -11.57
CA VAL A 98 -23.74 -24.71 -11.46
C VAL A 98 -23.70 -23.51 -12.40
N GLN A 99 -24.70 -23.37 -13.26
CA GLN A 99 -24.71 -22.33 -14.29
C GLN A 99 -26.08 -21.63 -14.38
N ASP A 100 -26.07 -20.30 -14.50
CA ASP A 100 -27.26 -19.47 -14.79
C ASP A 100 -28.43 -19.63 -13.80
N LEU A 101 -28.13 -19.93 -12.54
CA LEU A 101 -29.15 -20.20 -11.51
C LEU A 101 -29.29 -19.07 -10.48
N GLN A 102 -30.40 -19.08 -9.77
CA GLN A 102 -30.59 -18.29 -8.54
C GLN A 102 -30.73 -19.25 -7.36
N LEU A 103 -29.86 -19.12 -6.37
CA LEU A 103 -29.85 -19.94 -5.16
C LEU A 103 -30.28 -19.07 -3.98
N GLN A 104 -31.49 -19.34 -3.48
CA GLN A 104 -32.10 -18.61 -2.38
C GLN A 104 -32.12 -19.49 -1.13
N GLY A 105 -31.41 -19.08 -0.08
CA GLY A 105 -31.34 -19.84 1.16
C GLY A 105 -32.67 -19.93 1.89
N GLY A 106 -32.81 -20.97 2.73
CA GLY A 106 -33.92 -21.09 3.68
C GLY A 106 -33.63 -20.41 5.01
N THR A 107 -34.34 -20.83 6.06
CA THR A 107 -34.18 -20.26 7.41
C THR A 107 -32.96 -20.79 8.19
N SER A 108 -32.13 -21.63 7.58
CA SER A 108 -30.94 -22.20 8.22
C SER A 108 -29.84 -21.17 8.38
N LEU A 109 -29.01 -21.37 9.40
CA LEU A 109 -27.72 -20.69 9.54
C LEU A 109 -26.61 -21.36 8.70
N LEU A 110 -26.87 -22.49 8.04
CA LEU A 110 -25.92 -23.23 7.20
C LEU A 110 -25.72 -22.61 5.79
N GLY A 111 -26.14 -21.36 5.64
CA GLY A 111 -26.14 -20.59 4.41
C GLY A 111 -27.08 -21.05 3.28
N ALA A 112 -27.07 -20.32 2.16
CA ALA A 112 -27.83 -20.67 0.96
C ALA A 112 -27.16 -21.81 0.16
N VAL A 113 -25.83 -21.85 0.18
CA VAL A 113 -25.01 -22.88 -0.43
C VAL A 113 -24.03 -23.43 0.59
N ARG A 114 -23.89 -24.75 0.64
CA ARG A 114 -22.93 -25.42 1.52
C ARG A 114 -22.05 -26.37 0.74
N VAL A 115 -20.73 -26.26 0.91
CA VAL A 115 -19.74 -27.10 0.23
C VAL A 115 -18.82 -27.74 1.25
N GLU A 116 -18.78 -29.06 1.30
CA GLU A 116 -17.93 -29.80 2.25
C GLU A 116 -17.13 -30.89 1.55
N GLN A 117 -15.80 -30.84 1.69
CA GLN A 117 -14.89 -31.85 1.13
C GLN A 117 -15.20 -32.15 -0.35
N ALA A 118 -15.52 -31.12 -1.13
CA ALA A 118 -16.00 -31.26 -2.50
C ALA A 118 -15.46 -30.12 -3.37
N GLN A 119 -15.72 -30.19 -4.67
CA GLN A 119 -15.43 -29.11 -5.60
C GLN A 119 -16.74 -28.56 -6.16
N LEU A 120 -16.98 -27.27 -5.99
CA LEU A 120 -18.10 -26.55 -6.56
C LEU A 120 -17.60 -25.44 -7.47
N ARG A 121 -18.05 -25.45 -8.72
CA ARG A 121 -17.92 -24.32 -9.64
C ARG A 121 -19.29 -23.71 -9.89
N MET A 122 -19.36 -22.39 -9.87
CA MET A 122 -20.55 -21.64 -10.21
C MET A 122 -20.22 -20.59 -11.26
N THR A 123 -21.09 -20.40 -12.24
CA THR A 123 -20.93 -19.42 -13.32
C THR A 123 -22.24 -18.69 -13.56
N ASP A 124 -22.19 -17.36 -13.68
CA ASP A 124 -23.36 -16.51 -13.97
C ASP A 124 -24.54 -16.77 -13.01
N THR A 125 -24.21 -17.05 -11.74
CA THR A 125 -25.17 -17.51 -10.71
C THR A 125 -25.28 -16.50 -9.57
N VAL A 126 -26.50 -16.33 -9.05
CA VAL A 126 -26.79 -15.42 -7.93
C VAL A 126 -27.11 -16.23 -6.67
N VAL A 127 -26.43 -15.94 -5.57
CA VAL A 127 -26.70 -16.45 -4.22
C VAL A 127 -27.24 -15.31 -3.37
N SER A 128 -28.40 -15.50 -2.75
CA SER A 128 -29.07 -14.43 -2.00
C SER A 128 -30.04 -14.95 -0.94
N ASP A 129 -30.54 -14.02 -0.12
CA ASP A 129 -31.66 -14.22 0.80
C ASP A 129 -31.49 -15.43 1.75
N ALA A 130 -30.25 -15.75 2.15
CA ALA A 130 -30.01 -16.70 3.24
C ALA A 130 -30.41 -16.08 4.59
N VAL A 131 -30.73 -16.91 5.59
CA VAL A 131 -30.79 -16.44 7.00
C VAL A 131 -29.42 -16.55 7.69
N GLY A 132 -28.54 -17.43 7.19
CA GLY A 132 -27.13 -17.50 7.55
C GLY A 132 -26.25 -16.83 6.51
N ASP A 133 -25.09 -17.45 6.25
CA ASP A 133 -24.13 -16.98 5.24
C ASP A 133 -24.67 -17.15 3.82
N GLY A 134 -24.10 -16.46 2.83
CA GLY A 134 -24.37 -16.80 1.43
C GLY A 134 -23.88 -18.21 1.11
N ILE A 135 -22.58 -18.43 1.31
CA ILE A 135 -21.91 -19.69 0.98
C ILE A 135 -21.01 -20.12 2.14
N GLN A 136 -21.20 -21.35 2.62
CA GLN A 136 -20.28 -22.00 3.57
C GLN A 136 -19.34 -22.96 2.84
N VAL A 137 -18.04 -22.83 3.07
CA VAL A 137 -16.98 -23.64 2.45
C VAL A 137 -16.14 -24.31 3.54
N ASN A 138 -16.20 -25.64 3.64
CA ASN A 138 -15.44 -26.39 4.64
C ASN A 138 -14.55 -27.44 3.99
N SER A 139 -13.23 -27.23 4.10
CA SER A 139 -12.19 -28.08 3.50
C SER A 139 -12.52 -28.45 2.06
N ALA A 140 -12.97 -27.47 1.28
CA ALA A 140 -13.54 -27.64 -0.05
C ALA A 140 -13.01 -26.61 -1.04
N ASN A 141 -13.17 -26.88 -2.34
CA ASN A 141 -12.78 -25.95 -3.39
C ASN A 141 -14.04 -25.26 -3.94
N LEU A 142 -14.10 -23.95 -3.83
CA LEU A 142 -15.14 -23.11 -4.41
C LEU A 142 -14.55 -22.27 -5.52
N ARG A 143 -15.17 -22.29 -6.69
CA ARG A 143 -14.83 -21.38 -7.79
C ARG A 143 -16.06 -20.64 -8.29
N LEU A 144 -16.03 -19.32 -8.21
CA LEU A 144 -17.08 -18.44 -8.72
C LEU A 144 -16.59 -17.67 -9.95
N THR A 145 -17.45 -17.53 -10.96
CA THR A 145 -17.15 -16.77 -12.17
C THR A 145 -18.36 -15.96 -12.59
N ARG A 146 -18.26 -14.63 -12.59
CA ARG A 146 -19.39 -13.72 -12.86
C ARG A 146 -20.60 -14.00 -11.97
N CYS A 147 -20.34 -14.32 -10.71
CA CYS A 147 -21.38 -14.60 -9.72
C CYS A 147 -21.72 -13.35 -8.90
N THR A 148 -22.86 -13.41 -8.21
CA THR A 148 -23.21 -12.43 -7.18
C THR A 148 -23.58 -13.14 -5.89
N VAL A 149 -23.02 -12.71 -4.76
CA VAL A 149 -23.39 -13.17 -3.41
C VAL A 149 -23.85 -11.96 -2.61
N ALA A 150 -25.16 -11.87 -2.32
CA ALA A 150 -25.71 -10.64 -1.81
C ALA A 150 -26.89 -10.77 -0.85
N GLY A 151 -27.02 -9.78 0.04
CA GLY A 151 -28.18 -9.62 0.91
C GLY A 151 -28.32 -10.68 1.99
N CYS A 152 -27.24 -11.38 2.33
CA CYS A 152 -27.23 -12.35 3.42
C CYS A 152 -26.97 -11.61 4.75
N PRO A 153 -27.70 -11.90 5.83
CA PRO A 153 -27.58 -11.18 7.11
C PRO A 153 -26.30 -11.53 7.89
N LEU A 154 -25.62 -12.61 7.54
CA LEU A 154 -24.29 -12.96 8.03
C LEU A 154 -23.26 -12.66 6.93
N GLU A 155 -22.23 -13.50 6.79
CA GLU A 155 -21.17 -13.34 5.81
C GLU A 155 -21.65 -13.65 4.38
N GLY A 156 -21.05 -13.03 3.38
CA GLY A 156 -21.26 -13.44 1.99
C GLY A 156 -20.71 -14.85 1.77
N ILE A 157 -19.42 -15.04 2.06
CA ILE A 157 -18.73 -16.32 1.99
C ILE A 157 -18.00 -16.55 3.33
N ASP A 158 -18.26 -17.68 3.97
CA ASP A 158 -17.55 -18.14 5.17
C ASP A 158 -16.73 -19.40 4.83
N GLY A 159 -15.42 -19.32 5.02
CA GLY A 159 -14.46 -20.37 4.65
C GLY A 159 -13.59 -20.80 5.83
N ASP A 160 -13.47 -22.11 6.03
CA ASP A 160 -12.67 -22.73 7.10
C ASP A 160 -11.90 -23.97 6.61
N GLY A 161 -10.95 -24.43 7.41
CA GLY A 161 -10.12 -25.61 7.14
C GLY A 161 -9.20 -25.42 5.93
N THR A 162 -8.99 -26.48 5.15
CA THR A 162 -8.10 -26.44 3.98
C THR A 162 -8.83 -25.99 2.70
N SER A 163 -9.73 -25.02 2.83
CA SER A 163 -10.56 -24.57 1.70
C SER A 163 -9.76 -23.77 0.68
N VAL A 164 -10.12 -23.87 -0.59
CA VAL A 164 -9.56 -23.05 -1.68
C VAL A 164 -10.69 -22.28 -2.32
N ILE A 165 -10.60 -20.95 -2.34
CA ILE A 165 -11.65 -20.08 -2.87
C ILE A 165 -11.08 -19.23 -4.00
N ASP A 166 -11.60 -19.47 -5.20
CA ASP A 166 -11.24 -18.76 -6.43
C ASP A 166 -12.42 -17.90 -6.90
N LEU A 167 -12.22 -16.59 -7.00
CA LEU A 167 -13.24 -15.65 -7.44
C LEU A 167 -12.80 -14.95 -8.72
N ILE A 168 -13.66 -14.95 -9.75
CA ILE A 168 -13.42 -14.26 -11.01
C ILE A 168 -14.61 -13.39 -11.36
N ASP A 169 -14.37 -12.09 -11.56
CA ASP A 169 -15.41 -11.11 -11.93
C ASP A 169 -16.66 -11.22 -11.04
N THR A 170 -16.48 -11.53 -9.75
CA THR A 170 -17.57 -11.86 -8.82
C THR A 170 -17.88 -10.67 -7.93
N SER A 171 -19.17 -10.42 -7.67
CA SER A 171 -19.63 -9.36 -6.78
C SER A 171 -20.11 -9.93 -5.45
N ILE A 172 -19.62 -9.39 -4.34
CA ILE A 172 -20.04 -9.75 -2.98
C ILE A 172 -20.51 -8.50 -2.28
N THR A 173 -21.81 -8.40 -2.01
CA THR A 173 -22.37 -7.11 -1.64
C THR A 173 -23.57 -7.13 -0.72
N ASP A 174 -23.73 -6.06 0.06
CA ASP A 174 -24.90 -5.82 0.90
C ASP A 174 -25.13 -6.96 1.93
N ASN A 175 -24.05 -7.58 2.42
CA ASN A 175 -24.11 -8.62 3.45
C ASN A 175 -24.03 -8.01 4.87
N GLY A 176 -24.62 -8.68 5.85
CA GLY A 176 -24.83 -8.17 7.21
C GLY A 176 -23.63 -8.34 8.15
N GLN A 177 -22.58 -9.03 7.71
CA GLN A 177 -21.27 -9.10 8.36
C GLN A 177 -20.16 -8.81 7.33
N GLU A 178 -19.05 -9.54 7.35
CA GLU A 178 -17.99 -9.45 6.36
C GLU A 178 -18.47 -9.95 4.98
N GLY A 179 -17.90 -9.42 3.90
CA GLY A 179 -18.16 -9.97 2.56
C GLY A 179 -17.61 -11.39 2.44
N ILE A 180 -16.34 -11.57 2.84
CA ILE A 180 -15.68 -12.87 2.93
C ILE A 180 -15.00 -12.96 4.31
N ASN A 181 -15.19 -14.07 5.02
CA ASN A 181 -14.49 -14.36 6.28
C ASN A 181 -13.73 -15.68 6.14
N LEU A 182 -12.39 -15.62 6.30
CA LEU A 182 -11.52 -16.79 6.20
C LEU A 182 -10.68 -16.96 7.46
N PHE A 183 -10.83 -18.10 8.12
CA PHE A 183 -10.14 -18.42 9.37
C PHE A 183 -9.19 -19.61 9.21
N ALA A 184 -7.91 -19.42 9.57
CA ALA A 184 -6.91 -20.46 9.83
C ALA A 184 -6.85 -21.63 8.82
N GLY A 185 -6.37 -21.36 7.59
CA GLY A 185 -6.05 -22.39 6.60
C GLY A 185 -6.54 -22.17 5.17
N PRO A 186 -7.65 -21.43 4.90
CA PRO A 186 -8.11 -21.26 3.54
C PRO A 186 -7.15 -20.40 2.70
N THR A 187 -7.08 -20.69 1.40
CA THR A 187 -6.44 -19.80 0.42
C THR A 187 -7.49 -19.03 -0.39
N LEU A 188 -7.19 -17.77 -0.66
CA LEU A 188 -8.03 -16.89 -1.47
C LEU A 188 -7.28 -16.40 -2.70
N THR A 189 -7.89 -16.56 -3.86
CA THR A 189 -7.48 -15.90 -5.11
C THR A 189 -8.66 -15.15 -5.70
N ILE A 190 -8.49 -13.85 -5.95
CA ILE A 190 -9.51 -13.02 -6.61
C ILE A 190 -8.88 -12.35 -7.83
N SER A 191 -9.59 -12.41 -8.96
CA SER A 191 -9.24 -11.68 -10.18
C SER A 191 -10.48 -10.97 -10.73
N GLY A 192 -10.53 -9.65 -10.61
CA GLY A 192 -11.69 -8.86 -11.00
C GLY A 192 -12.89 -9.00 -10.07
N GLY A 193 -13.80 -8.03 -10.15
CA GLY A 193 -15.05 -8.03 -9.39
C GLY A 193 -15.09 -6.94 -8.33
N SER A 194 -16.05 -7.07 -7.42
CA SER A 194 -16.27 -6.04 -6.39
C SER A 194 -16.75 -6.61 -5.06
N ILE A 195 -16.29 -6.01 -3.97
CA ILE A 195 -16.66 -6.35 -2.60
C ILE A 195 -17.11 -5.08 -1.91
N GLU A 196 -18.42 -4.89 -1.82
CA GLU A 196 -19.01 -3.58 -1.55
C GLU A 196 -20.15 -3.61 -0.53
N ARG A 197 -20.28 -2.56 0.28
CA ARG A 197 -21.44 -2.34 1.17
C ARG A 197 -21.72 -3.49 2.12
N ASN A 198 -20.70 -4.24 2.52
CA ASN A 198 -20.84 -5.22 3.58
C ASN A 198 -20.83 -4.48 4.93
N ALA A 199 -21.57 -4.97 5.92
CA ALA A 199 -21.77 -4.24 7.17
C ALA A 199 -20.51 -4.16 8.05
N LEU A 200 -19.57 -5.10 7.86
CA LEU A 200 -18.23 -5.09 8.46
C LEU A 200 -17.18 -4.93 7.36
N SER A 201 -16.00 -5.54 7.50
CA SER A 201 -14.95 -5.45 6.48
C SER A 201 -15.35 -6.18 5.19
N GLY A 202 -14.82 -5.74 4.04
CA GLY A 202 -15.03 -6.45 2.78
C GLY A 202 -14.51 -7.89 2.86
N ILE A 203 -13.29 -8.06 3.35
CA ILE A 203 -12.69 -9.37 3.65
C ILE A 203 -12.08 -9.34 5.06
N ARG A 204 -12.27 -10.40 5.83
CA ARG A 204 -11.40 -10.75 6.97
C ARG A 204 -10.52 -11.93 6.59
N LEU A 205 -9.21 -11.71 6.61
CA LEU A 205 -8.18 -12.74 6.39
C LEU A 205 -7.48 -13.03 7.70
N SER A 206 -7.49 -14.30 8.10
CA SER A 206 -6.69 -14.82 9.22
C SER A 206 -6.07 -16.16 8.85
N SER A 207 -5.58 -16.25 7.61
CA SER A 207 -4.93 -17.43 7.04
C SER A 207 -3.41 -17.35 7.19
N ASP A 208 -2.74 -18.49 7.34
CA ASP A 208 -1.28 -18.57 7.34
C ASP A 208 -0.72 -18.79 5.92
N GLU A 209 -1.58 -18.70 4.88
CA GLU A 209 -1.25 -18.94 3.49
C GLU A 209 -1.20 -17.64 2.68
N VAL A 210 -0.50 -17.69 1.54
CA VAL A 210 -0.43 -16.57 0.60
C VAL A 210 -1.78 -16.33 -0.08
N ASN A 211 -2.30 -15.10 0.03
CA ASN A 211 -3.52 -14.68 -0.65
C ASN A 211 -3.17 -13.72 -1.80
N VAL A 212 -3.85 -13.86 -2.93
CA VAL A 212 -3.60 -13.07 -4.15
C VAL A 212 -4.88 -12.39 -4.58
N ILE A 213 -4.88 -11.06 -4.67
CA ILE A 213 -6.05 -10.25 -4.99
C ILE A 213 -5.68 -9.26 -6.09
N GLU A 214 -6.35 -9.35 -7.24
CA GLU A 214 -6.01 -8.57 -8.44
C GLU A 214 -7.24 -7.90 -9.06
N ASP A 215 -7.10 -6.68 -9.56
CA ASP A 215 -8.11 -5.96 -10.36
C ASP A 215 -9.48 -5.77 -9.67
N CYS A 216 -9.49 -5.61 -8.34
CA CYS A 216 -10.73 -5.58 -7.55
C CYS A 216 -11.11 -4.18 -7.05
N LEU A 217 -12.42 -3.96 -6.88
CA LEU A 217 -12.97 -2.81 -6.16
C LEU A 217 -13.45 -3.20 -4.76
N PHE A 218 -12.99 -2.48 -3.74
CA PHE A 218 -13.46 -2.56 -2.36
C PHE A 218 -14.04 -1.22 -1.94
N SER A 219 -15.36 -1.12 -1.79
CA SER A 219 -15.97 0.17 -1.46
C SER A 219 -17.16 0.14 -0.52
N ASP A 220 -17.31 1.23 0.22
CA ASP A 220 -18.45 1.48 1.11
C ASP A 220 -18.69 0.38 2.15
N ASN A 221 -17.65 -0.38 2.52
CA ASN A 221 -17.76 -1.40 3.56
C ASN A 221 -17.80 -0.72 4.94
N GLY A 222 -18.55 -1.31 5.87
CA GLY A 222 -18.77 -0.76 7.22
C GLY A 222 -17.57 -0.89 8.16
N GLY A 223 -16.60 -1.74 7.79
CA GLY A 223 -15.25 -1.81 8.37
C GLY A 223 -14.21 -1.48 7.31
N ASP A 224 -13.13 -2.26 7.27
CA ASP A 224 -12.03 -2.09 6.32
C ASP A 224 -12.41 -2.63 4.93
N GLY A 225 -11.67 -2.25 3.89
CA GLY A 225 -11.74 -3.00 2.63
C GLY A 225 -11.28 -4.45 2.86
N ILE A 226 -10.10 -4.61 3.47
CA ILE A 226 -9.58 -5.89 3.95
C ILE A 226 -9.02 -5.72 5.37
N PHE A 227 -9.49 -6.52 6.31
CA PHE A 227 -8.81 -6.75 7.58
C PHE A 227 -7.86 -7.93 7.40
N ASN A 228 -6.56 -7.69 7.39
CA ASN A 228 -5.52 -8.67 7.09
C ASN A 228 -4.67 -9.02 8.32
N ALA A 229 -4.98 -10.16 8.95
CA ALA A 229 -4.14 -10.76 9.97
C ALA A 229 -3.17 -11.81 9.40
N SER A 230 -3.04 -11.91 8.07
CA SER A 230 -2.10 -12.79 7.37
C SER A 230 -0.79 -12.06 7.05
N GLU A 231 0.34 -12.75 7.18
CA GLU A 231 1.67 -12.14 6.93
C GLU A 231 1.97 -11.97 5.42
N ASP A 232 1.41 -12.83 4.55
CA ASP A 232 1.72 -12.87 3.12
C ASP A 232 0.46 -12.61 2.26
N THR A 233 0.17 -11.35 1.92
CA THR A 233 -0.94 -11.03 1.00
C THR A 233 -0.47 -10.06 -0.09
N GLU A 234 -0.65 -10.49 -1.33
CA GLU A 234 -0.28 -9.75 -2.54
C GLU A 234 -1.52 -9.12 -3.16
N ILE A 235 -1.52 -7.79 -3.29
CA ILE A 235 -2.66 -7.01 -3.78
C ILE A 235 -2.18 -6.13 -4.92
N THR A 236 -2.76 -6.32 -6.11
CA THR A 236 -2.31 -5.65 -7.34
C THR A 236 -3.48 -5.04 -8.11
N ASP A 237 -3.29 -3.83 -8.65
CA ASP A 237 -4.29 -3.16 -9.51
C ASP A 237 -5.69 -3.01 -8.84
N CYS A 238 -5.73 -2.90 -7.51
CA CYS A 238 -6.97 -2.82 -6.74
C CYS A 238 -7.30 -1.38 -6.31
N THR A 239 -8.60 -1.08 -6.16
CA THR A 239 -9.08 0.20 -5.62
C THR A 239 -9.82 -0.04 -4.30
N PHE A 240 -9.40 0.66 -3.25
CA PHE A 240 -10.02 0.69 -1.93
C PHE A 240 -10.56 2.08 -1.67
N MET A 241 -11.88 2.26 -1.61
CA MET A 241 -12.44 3.59 -1.46
C MET A 241 -13.62 3.66 -0.52
N THR A 242 -13.69 4.76 0.24
CA THR A 242 -14.85 5.11 1.07
C THR A 242 -15.28 4.02 2.06
N ASN A 243 -14.37 3.14 2.45
CA ASN A 243 -14.60 2.20 3.54
C ASN A 243 -14.58 2.97 4.87
N LEU A 244 -15.42 2.57 5.83
CA LEU A 244 -15.50 3.28 7.12
C LEU A 244 -14.24 3.06 7.97
N GLY A 245 -13.55 1.92 7.80
CA GLY A 245 -12.24 1.61 8.36
C GLY A 245 -11.10 2.01 7.42
N SER A 246 -10.03 1.23 7.44
CA SER A 246 -8.89 1.40 6.52
C SER A 246 -9.21 0.82 5.14
N GLY A 247 -8.43 1.19 4.12
CA GLY A 247 -8.48 0.46 2.85
C GLY A 247 -8.04 -0.99 3.05
N VAL A 248 -6.86 -1.17 3.65
CA VAL A 248 -6.37 -2.45 4.17
C VAL A 248 -5.77 -2.24 5.56
N ASP A 249 -6.30 -2.92 6.57
CA ASP A 249 -5.75 -2.95 7.93
C ASP A 249 -4.83 -4.18 8.06
N GLY A 250 -3.54 -3.97 8.35
CA GLY A 250 -2.53 -5.03 8.51
C GLY A 250 -1.46 -5.09 7.41
N SER A 251 -0.60 -6.10 7.47
CA SER A 251 0.55 -6.27 6.57
C SER A 251 0.12 -6.47 5.12
N GLY A 252 0.97 -6.14 4.15
CA GLY A 252 0.65 -6.39 2.75
C GLY A 252 1.69 -5.89 1.76
N THR A 253 1.68 -6.52 0.58
CA THR A 253 2.41 -6.03 -0.60
C THR A 253 1.42 -5.48 -1.62
N PHE A 254 1.52 -4.18 -1.89
CA PHE A 254 0.62 -3.42 -2.75
C PHE A 254 1.35 -2.96 -4.00
N THR A 255 0.77 -3.21 -5.18
CA THR A 255 1.32 -2.75 -6.46
C THR A 255 0.22 -2.13 -7.32
N ARG A 256 0.40 -0.86 -7.73
CA ARG A 256 -0.59 -0.14 -8.57
C ARG A 256 -1.99 -0.08 -7.94
N CYS A 257 -2.04 0.08 -6.62
CA CYS A 257 -3.30 0.17 -5.88
C CYS A 257 -3.66 1.62 -5.56
N ASP A 258 -4.96 1.90 -5.54
CA ASP A 258 -5.52 3.20 -5.20
C ASP A 258 -6.30 3.11 -3.87
N PHE A 259 -5.96 3.97 -2.90
CA PHE A 259 -6.59 4.04 -1.57
C PHE A 259 -7.17 5.44 -1.36
N ILE A 260 -8.50 5.56 -1.42
CA ILE A 260 -9.18 6.85 -1.59
C ILE A 260 -10.30 7.04 -0.57
N GLY A 261 -10.14 8.02 0.32
CA GLY A 261 -11.22 8.45 1.20
C GLY A 261 -11.67 7.40 2.22
N ASN A 262 -10.77 6.50 2.63
CA ASN A 262 -11.07 5.54 3.69
C ASN A 262 -11.08 6.27 5.05
N GLY A 263 -11.89 5.78 5.99
CA GLY A 263 -12.18 6.48 7.25
C GLY A 263 -11.03 6.49 8.25
N VAL A 264 -10.08 5.56 8.11
CA VAL A 264 -8.85 5.47 8.90
C VAL A 264 -7.67 5.54 7.92
N ASP A 265 -6.86 4.49 7.81
CA ASP A 265 -5.67 4.51 6.97
C ASP A 265 -5.97 4.13 5.52
N GLY A 266 -5.10 4.55 4.61
CA GLY A 266 -5.08 3.98 3.27
C GLY A 266 -4.73 2.50 3.33
N ALA A 267 -3.52 2.19 3.81
CA ALA A 267 -3.12 0.81 4.08
C ALA A 267 -2.12 0.70 5.25
N GLY A 268 -2.20 -0.41 5.97
CA GLY A 268 -1.24 -0.79 6.99
C GLY A 268 -1.78 -0.77 8.42
N GLY A 269 -0.91 -0.46 9.37
CA GLY A 269 -1.20 -0.36 10.80
C GLY A 269 0.08 -0.45 11.65
N PRO A 270 0.02 -0.18 12.97
CA PRO A 270 1.22 0.14 13.78
C PRO A 270 2.27 -0.97 13.97
N LEU A 271 1.97 -2.21 13.54
CA LEU A 271 2.87 -3.37 13.60
C LEU A 271 2.92 -4.12 12.26
N ALA A 272 2.38 -3.50 11.21
CA ALA A 272 2.25 -4.10 9.90
C ALA A 272 3.53 -3.86 9.10
N ALA A 273 4.05 -4.93 8.48
CA ALA A 273 5.08 -4.77 7.46
C ALA A 273 4.38 -4.43 6.14
N VAL A 274 4.66 -3.24 5.61
CA VAL A 274 3.95 -2.71 4.44
C VAL A 274 4.93 -2.43 3.31
N ILE A 275 4.64 -2.99 2.13
CA ILE A 275 5.37 -2.72 0.90
C ILE A 275 4.40 -2.11 -0.11
N ALA A 276 4.64 -0.88 -0.56
CA ALA A 276 3.81 -0.20 -1.55
C ALA A 276 4.66 0.26 -2.75
N THR A 277 4.26 -0.14 -3.96
CA THR A 277 4.91 0.27 -5.21
C THR A 277 3.90 0.85 -6.19
N ASP A 278 4.17 2.05 -6.72
CA ASP A 278 3.33 2.72 -7.71
C ASP A 278 1.87 2.89 -7.23
N CYS A 279 1.68 3.13 -5.93
CA CYS A 279 0.36 3.24 -5.29
C CYS A 279 -0.03 4.70 -5.04
N THR A 280 -1.34 4.94 -4.98
CA THR A 280 -1.91 6.27 -4.73
C THR A 280 -2.75 6.27 -3.45
N PHE A 281 -2.52 7.25 -2.56
CA PHE A 281 -3.21 7.41 -1.28
C PHE A 281 -3.81 8.82 -1.20
N ILE A 282 -5.14 8.93 -1.22
CA ILE A 282 -5.84 10.23 -1.31
C ILE A 282 -6.89 10.35 -0.21
N ASP A 283 -6.83 11.45 0.53
CA ASP A 283 -7.87 11.89 1.48
C ASP A 283 -8.28 10.81 2.51
N ASN A 284 -7.36 9.94 2.93
CA ASN A 284 -7.62 8.96 4.00
C ASN A 284 -7.62 9.66 5.38
N GLY A 285 -8.48 9.18 6.27
CA GLY A 285 -8.85 9.87 7.51
C GLY A 285 -7.74 9.99 8.56
N ASP A 286 -6.84 9.01 8.63
CA ASP A 286 -5.65 9.03 9.49
C ASP A 286 -4.40 9.03 8.63
N ASP A 287 -3.77 7.88 8.34
CA ASP A 287 -2.53 7.88 7.56
C ASP A 287 -2.74 7.39 6.12
N GLY A 288 -1.90 7.85 5.19
CA GLY A 288 -1.85 7.26 3.85
C GLY A 288 -1.31 5.83 3.93
N LEU A 289 -0.15 5.70 4.56
CA LEU A 289 0.49 4.45 4.93
C LEU A 289 0.91 4.50 6.40
N ASP A 290 0.66 3.42 7.13
CA ASP A 290 1.15 3.18 8.50
C ASP A 290 1.86 1.82 8.54
N GLY A 291 3.07 1.74 9.09
CA GLY A 291 3.74 0.45 9.23
C GLY A 291 5.05 0.45 9.99
N ASP A 292 5.44 -0.76 10.40
CA ASP A 292 6.70 -1.10 11.08
C ASP A 292 7.22 -2.44 10.49
N PRO A 293 8.05 -2.41 9.42
CA PRO A 293 8.49 -1.24 8.65
C PRO A 293 7.62 -0.93 7.42
N VAL A 294 7.83 0.26 6.85
CA VAL A 294 7.30 0.71 5.55
C VAL A 294 8.38 0.70 4.46
N THR A 295 8.08 0.07 3.33
CA THR A 295 8.83 0.22 2.07
C THR A 295 7.91 0.84 1.01
N ALA A 296 8.12 2.13 0.71
CA ALA A 296 7.30 2.86 -0.26
C ALA A 296 8.14 3.32 -1.47
N THR A 297 7.73 2.94 -2.68
CA THR A 297 8.45 3.27 -3.91
C THR A 297 7.50 3.80 -4.99
N ASP A 298 7.84 4.96 -5.56
CA ASP A 298 7.07 5.59 -6.65
C ASP A 298 5.59 5.88 -6.27
N CYS A 299 5.32 6.11 -4.98
CA CYS A 299 3.96 6.32 -4.46
C CYS A 299 3.56 7.81 -4.42
N ARG A 300 2.25 8.08 -4.54
CA ARG A 300 1.66 9.41 -4.45
C ARG A 300 0.73 9.52 -3.25
N PHE A 301 0.85 10.61 -2.50
CA PHE A 301 0.05 10.91 -1.32
C PHE A 301 -0.55 12.31 -1.42
N GLN A 302 -1.84 12.44 -1.12
CA GLN A 302 -2.51 13.73 -1.15
C GLN A 302 -3.63 13.81 -0.11
N GLY A 303 -3.62 14.84 0.74
CA GLY A 303 -4.74 15.14 1.64
C GLY A 303 -5.01 14.12 2.76
N ASN A 304 -4.14 13.14 2.97
CA ASN A 304 -4.22 12.24 4.12
C ASN A 304 -3.88 12.99 5.42
N GLY A 305 -4.21 12.45 6.59
CA GLY A 305 -3.77 12.97 7.89
C GLY A 305 -2.24 13.05 7.97
N THR A 306 -1.55 11.93 8.21
CA THR A 306 -0.12 11.81 7.86
C THR A 306 -0.01 11.15 6.49
N ALA A 307 0.94 11.55 5.64
CA ALA A 307 1.08 10.83 4.38
C ALA A 307 1.72 9.45 4.59
N ILE A 308 2.79 9.38 5.39
CA ILE A 308 3.48 8.13 5.73
C ILE A 308 3.88 8.17 7.21
N ASP A 309 3.29 7.31 8.03
CA ASP A 309 3.81 6.93 9.34
C ASP A 309 4.71 5.68 9.15
N ALA A 310 6.02 5.86 9.33
CA ALA A 310 7.05 4.90 9.01
C ALA A 310 7.95 4.63 10.22
N ASP A 311 7.61 3.58 10.95
CA ASP A 311 8.42 3.05 12.03
C ASP A 311 9.33 1.92 11.50
N GLY A 312 10.21 1.38 12.34
CA GLY A 312 11.16 0.34 11.95
C GLY A 312 12.17 0.76 10.86
N ALA A 313 12.84 -0.24 10.29
CA ALA A 313 13.83 -0.03 9.21
C ALA A 313 13.15 0.32 7.88
N SER A 314 12.69 1.55 7.75
CA SER A 314 11.84 2.01 6.65
C SER A 314 12.61 2.63 5.48
N GLU A 315 12.15 2.35 4.26
CA GLU A 315 12.74 2.84 3.01
C GLU A 315 11.67 3.54 2.15
N ILE A 316 11.86 4.85 1.92
CA ILE A 316 10.89 5.68 1.19
C ILE A 316 11.61 6.33 0.01
N THR A 317 11.20 5.96 -1.21
CA THR A 317 11.93 6.31 -2.42
C THR A 317 11.00 6.84 -3.50
N ARG A 318 11.37 7.96 -4.14
CA ARG A 318 10.62 8.58 -5.26
C ARG A 318 9.14 8.83 -4.96
N CYS A 319 8.83 9.09 -3.69
CA CYS A 319 7.45 9.35 -3.26
C CYS A 319 7.12 10.85 -3.36
N HIS A 320 5.86 11.14 -3.67
CA HIS A 320 5.35 12.51 -3.77
C HIS A 320 4.21 12.74 -2.79
N VAL A 321 4.44 13.60 -1.81
CA VAL A 321 3.48 14.02 -0.79
C VAL A 321 3.05 15.46 -1.04
N GLU A 322 1.75 15.68 -1.15
CA GLU A 322 1.14 17.01 -1.34
C GLU A 322 -0.01 17.22 -0.35
N GLY A 323 0.17 18.13 0.61
CA GLY A 323 -0.91 18.62 1.44
C GLY A 323 -1.43 17.64 2.49
N ALA A 324 -0.55 16.87 3.15
CA ALA A 324 -0.93 16.10 4.34
C ALA A 324 -1.45 17.04 5.46
N GLU A 325 -2.49 16.65 6.19
CA GLU A 325 -3.09 17.51 7.22
C GLU A 325 -2.17 17.70 8.44
N LEU A 326 -1.36 16.69 8.76
CA LEU A 326 -0.38 16.65 9.83
C LEU A 326 1.03 16.63 9.23
N TRP A 327 1.75 15.52 9.37
CA TRP A 327 3.13 15.38 8.90
C TRP A 327 3.18 14.83 7.48
N GLY A 328 4.25 15.17 6.74
CA GLY A 328 4.52 14.50 5.47
C GLY A 328 4.99 13.07 5.70
N ILE A 329 6.18 12.93 6.27
CA ILE A 329 6.71 11.62 6.69
C ILE A 329 7.04 11.72 8.18
N PHE A 330 6.58 10.74 8.93
CA PHE A 330 6.75 10.63 10.36
C PHE A 330 7.44 9.30 10.73
N SER A 331 8.28 9.30 11.76
CA SER A 331 8.96 8.09 12.28
C SER A 331 9.34 8.25 13.76
N ARG A 332 9.22 7.16 14.55
CA ARG A 332 9.50 7.15 16.01
C ARG A 332 10.58 6.16 16.45
N GLY A 333 11.83 6.60 16.29
CA GLY A 333 12.99 6.06 17.01
C GLY A 333 13.74 5.00 16.23
N ASP A 334 13.50 4.92 14.93
CA ASP A 334 14.00 3.88 14.04
C ASP A 334 14.82 4.45 12.88
N ASP A 335 15.49 3.54 12.15
CA ASP A 335 16.35 3.91 11.04
C ASP A 335 15.52 4.11 9.76
N VAL A 336 15.50 5.33 9.24
CA VAL A 336 14.73 5.66 8.03
C VAL A 336 15.61 6.22 6.92
N THR A 337 15.43 5.71 5.71
CA THR A 337 16.05 6.24 4.50
C THR A 337 15.01 6.85 3.58
N ILE A 338 15.15 8.14 3.29
CA ILE A 338 14.23 8.91 2.44
C ILE A 338 15.01 9.47 1.25
N THR A 339 14.65 9.04 0.04
CA THR A 339 15.45 9.30 -1.15
C THR A 339 14.59 9.77 -2.34
N ASP A 340 15.04 10.80 -3.05
CA ASP A 340 14.38 11.32 -4.26
C ASP A 340 12.90 11.71 -4.04
N CYS A 341 12.52 12.11 -2.83
CA CYS A 341 11.14 12.42 -2.45
C CYS A 341 10.81 13.90 -2.56
N VAL A 342 9.53 14.20 -2.81
CA VAL A 342 8.99 15.57 -2.79
C VAL A 342 7.89 15.62 -1.74
N VAL A 343 8.07 16.44 -0.71
CA VAL A 343 7.11 16.62 0.39
C VAL A 343 6.73 18.09 0.49
N ARG A 344 5.45 18.39 0.29
CA ARG A 344 5.01 19.79 0.19
C ARG A 344 3.68 20.05 0.86
N GLY A 345 3.57 21.25 1.43
CA GLY A 345 2.29 21.81 1.88
C GLY A 345 1.68 21.08 3.08
N CYS A 346 2.45 20.30 3.83
CA CYS A 346 1.97 19.59 5.01
C CYS A 346 1.51 20.58 6.10
N GLY A 347 0.50 20.23 6.90
CA GLY A 347 -0.02 21.10 7.95
C GLY A 347 0.94 21.29 9.14
N ASN A 348 1.83 20.33 9.38
CA ASN A 348 2.90 20.36 10.37
C ASN A 348 4.28 20.25 9.68
N ASP A 349 5.24 19.57 10.29
CA ASP A 349 6.57 19.40 9.70
C ASP A 349 6.51 18.57 8.41
N GLY A 350 7.39 18.87 7.45
CA GLY A 350 7.51 18.05 6.25
C GLY A 350 7.99 16.65 6.60
N LEU A 351 9.13 16.57 7.29
CA LEU A 351 9.72 15.34 7.79
C LEU A 351 9.91 15.47 9.29
N ASN A 352 9.31 14.58 10.06
CA ASN A 352 9.51 14.49 11.49
C ASN A 352 10.05 13.10 11.80
N VAL A 353 11.37 13.05 11.95
CA VAL A 353 12.16 11.82 11.88
C VAL A 353 12.94 11.65 13.17
N ASP A 354 13.20 10.39 13.51
CA ASP A 354 13.93 10.01 14.71
C ASP A 354 14.94 8.88 14.37
N GLY A 355 15.66 8.30 15.35
CA GLY A 355 16.64 7.24 15.10
C GLY A 355 17.86 7.63 14.22
N ILE A 356 18.39 6.71 13.40
CA ILE A 356 19.44 7.03 12.39
C ILE A 356 18.76 7.30 11.06
N THR A 357 18.64 8.57 10.69
CA THR A 357 17.91 8.97 9.48
C THR A 357 18.85 9.51 8.40
N THR A 358 18.65 9.02 7.16
CA THR A 358 19.29 9.56 5.96
C THR A 358 18.25 10.12 4.99
N ILE A 359 18.43 11.39 4.60
CA ILE A 359 17.58 12.09 3.63
C ILE A 359 18.46 12.53 2.46
N GLU A 360 18.12 12.11 1.25
CA GLU A 360 18.94 12.38 0.07
C GLU A 360 18.10 12.81 -1.13
N ARG A 361 18.54 13.86 -1.84
CA ARG A 361 17.91 14.37 -3.07
C ARG A 361 16.42 14.70 -2.91
N CYS A 362 16.04 15.19 -1.74
CA CYS A 362 14.65 15.47 -1.41
C CYS A 362 14.31 16.96 -1.54
N GLN A 363 13.03 17.25 -1.82
CA GLN A 363 12.46 18.60 -1.84
C GLN A 363 11.40 18.71 -0.75
N ILE A 364 11.64 19.50 0.29
CA ILE A 364 10.73 19.71 1.41
C ILE A 364 10.29 21.17 1.42
N GLU A 365 9.03 21.44 1.07
CA GLU A 365 8.61 22.80 0.74
C GLU A 365 7.26 23.21 1.30
N PHE A 366 7.19 24.45 1.78
CA PHE A 366 5.94 25.13 2.14
C PHE A 366 5.12 24.41 3.21
N CYS A 367 5.77 23.66 4.11
CA CYS A 367 5.12 22.99 5.22
C CYS A 367 4.77 23.96 6.36
N GLY A 368 3.73 23.66 7.11
CA GLY A 368 3.17 24.45 8.20
C GLY A 368 4.03 24.47 9.47
N GLY A 369 4.95 23.52 9.59
CA GLY A 369 5.96 23.42 10.64
C GLY A 369 7.38 23.69 10.11
N ASP A 370 8.34 22.96 10.66
CA ASP A 370 9.71 22.89 10.15
C ASP A 370 9.73 22.09 8.84
N GLY A 371 10.74 22.32 7.99
CA GLY A 371 10.95 21.42 6.85
C GLY A 371 11.30 20.02 7.36
N ILE A 372 12.36 19.94 8.16
CA ILE A 372 12.84 18.70 8.78
C ILE A 372 13.01 18.95 10.27
N SER A 373 12.46 18.07 11.11
CA SER A 373 12.68 18.06 12.55
C SER A 373 13.31 16.74 12.99
N GLY A 374 14.45 16.80 13.67
CA GLY A 374 15.07 15.68 14.39
C GLY A 374 15.06 15.94 15.90
N PHE A 375 14.35 15.10 16.67
CA PHE A 375 14.19 15.26 18.12
C PHE A 375 15.16 14.39 18.93
N ALA A 376 15.09 14.47 20.27
CA ALA A 376 16.14 14.03 21.18
C ALA A 376 16.50 12.52 21.17
N ASN A 377 15.73 11.65 20.48
CA ASN A 377 16.12 10.24 20.32
C ASN A 377 16.78 9.97 18.96
N THR A 378 16.98 11.01 18.13
CA THR A 378 17.62 10.85 16.84
C THR A 378 19.10 10.68 17.15
N GLU A 379 19.70 9.59 16.70
CA GLU A 379 21.13 9.38 16.94
C GLU A 379 21.96 10.22 15.97
N THR A 380 21.58 10.23 14.69
CA THR A 380 22.22 11.05 13.66
C THR A 380 21.23 11.36 12.54
N LEU A 381 21.11 12.64 12.20
CA LEU A 381 20.36 13.12 11.04
C LEU A 381 21.35 13.50 9.93
N THR A 382 21.32 12.77 8.82
CA THR A 382 22.13 13.07 7.64
C THR A 382 21.25 13.55 6.50
N VAL A 383 21.45 14.79 6.04
CA VAL A 383 20.70 15.38 4.92
C VAL A 383 21.67 15.76 3.80
N ARG A 384 21.39 15.29 2.59
CA ARG A 384 22.28 15.42 1.43
C ARG A 384 21.53 15.91 0.21
N ASN A 385 22.14 16.85 -0.52
CA ASN A 385 21.65 17.31 -1.83
C ASN A 385 20.15 17.63 -1.85
N SER A 386 19.64 18.20 -0.76
CA SER A 386 18.21 18.43 -0.59
C SER A 386 17.89 19.92 -0.57
N VAL A 387 16.67 20.24 -1.01
CA VAL A 387 16.13 21.60 -1.01
C VAL A 387 15.06 21.70 0.06
N ILE A 388 15.24 22.61 1.01
CA ILE A 388 14.32 22.83 2.12
C ILE A 388 13.90 24.29 2.13
N ARG A 389 12.65 24.58 1.73
CA ARG A 389 12.28 25.99 1.47
C ARG A 389 10.86 26.38 1.79
N GLY A 390 10.68 27.65 2.11
CA GLY A 390 9.35 28.25 2.24
C GLY A 390 8.53 27.72 3.41
N ASN A 391 9.15 26.98 4.34
CA ASN A 391 8.46 26.42 5.49
C ASN A 391 8.09 27.53 6.49
N ILE A 392 7.02 27.31 7.24
CA ILE A 392 6.47 28.32 8.18
C ILE A 392 7.33 28.46 9.43
N ARG A 393 8.14 27.46 9.78
CA ARG A 393 9.18 27.57 10.80
C ARG A 393 10.56 27.51 10.16
N ASN A 394 11.42 26.60 10.62
CA ASN A 394 12.80 26.48 10.19
C ASN A 394 12.91 25.59 8.95
N GLY A 395 14.04 25.67 8.25
CA GLY A 395 14.39 24.66 7.26
C GLY A 395 14.65 23.32 7.96
N VAL A 396 15.72 23.28 8.76
CA VAL A 396 16.08 22.12 9.58
C VAL A 396 16.09 22.54 11.05
N CYS A 397 15.33 21.84 11.89
CA CYS A 397 15.34 21.96 13.33
C CYS A 397 15.98 20.69 13.92
N THR A 398 17.07 20.85 14.67
CA THR A 398 17.86 19.71 15.15
C THR A 398 18.19 19.77 16.64
N ALA A 399 17.90 18.66 17.32
CA ALA A 399 18.31 18.36 18.69
C ALA A 399 19.23 17.12 18.76
N THR A 400 20.07 16.93 17.73
CA THR A 400 20.97 15.77 17.58
C THR A 400 22.21 16.10 16.75
N THR A 401 23.13 15.14 16.60
CA THR A 401 24.19 15.19 15.58
C THR A 401 23.57 15.29 14.18
N THR A 402 23.81 16.42 13.52
CA THR A 402 23.24 16.70 12.20
C THR A 402 24.33 17.02 11.19
N ILE A 403 24.27 16.32 10.06
CA ILE A 403 25.20 16.45 8.95
C ILE A 403 24.42 16.95 7.74
N LEU A 404 24.73 18.17 7.30
CA LEU A 404 24.11 18.81 6.14
C LEU A 404 25.17 18.97 5.05
N HIS A 405 25.05 18.18 3.98
CA HIS A 405 25.97 18.24 2.84
C HIS A 405 25.22 18.65 1.58
N GLY A 406 25.67 19.73 0.96
CA GLY A 406 25.13 20.13 -0.34
C GLY A 406 23.69 20.66 -0.32
N CYS A 407 23.16 21.01 0.83
CA CYS A 407 21.75 21.38 1.01
C CYS A 407 21.48 22.86 0.72
N VAL A 408 20.27 23.16 0.26
CA VAL A 408 19.78 24.52 -0.02
C VAL A 408 18.60 24.84 0.88
N MET A 409 18.77 25.78 1.81
CA MET A 409 17.78 26.15 2.82
C MET A 409 17.35 27.61 2.62
N THR A 410 16.17 27.82 2.03
CA THR A 410 15.78 29.14 1.54
C THR A 410 14.36 29.58 1.88
N GLY A 411 14.18 30.86 2.19
CA GLY A 411 12.85 31.45 2.33
C GLY A 411 12.00 30.87 3.46
N ASN A 412 12.59 30.17 4.44
CA ASN A 412 11.88 29.69 5.61
C ASN A 412 11.55 30.89 6.52
N ARG A 413 10.40 30.87 7.21
CA ARG A 413 9.93 32.03 8.00
C ARG A 413 10.61 32.15 9.36
N GLU A 414 11.36 31.14 9.78
CA GLU A 414 12.32 31.24 10.88
C GLU A 414 13.74 31.03 10.32
N HIS A 415 14.56 30.17 10.92
CA HIS A 415 15.94 29.97 10.51
C HIS A 415 16.05 29.01 9.32
N GLY A 416 17.15 29.06 8.57
CA GLY A 416 17.48 27.99 7.64
C GLY A 416 17.85 26.71 8.41
N VAL A 417 18.66 26.87 9.46
CA VAL A 417 19.01 25.81 10.42
C VAL A 417 18.85 26.33 11.83
N TYR A 418 18.15 25.58 12.67
CA TYR A 418 18.00 25.84 14.10
C TYR A 418 18.53 24.65 14.92
N GLY A 419 19.58 24.90 15.70
CA GLY A 419 20.20 23.91 16.59
C GLY A 419 19.87 24.14 18.07
N PHE A 420 19.69 23.05 18.82
CA PHE A 420 19.58 23.08 20.28
C PHE A 420 20.96 23.03 20.97
N PHE A 421 20.94 23.30 22.28
CA PHE A 421 22.14 23.28 23.13
C PHE A 421 22.61 21.84 23.39
N GLY A 422 23.92 21.59 23.25
CA GLY A 422 24.53 20.27 23.46
C GLY A 422 24.75 19.42 22.21
N ASP A 423 24.40 19.92 21.03
CA ASP A 423 24.38 19.15 19.78
C ASP A 423 25.54 19.46 18.82
N VAL A 424 25.72 18.60 17.81
CA VAL A 424 26.73 18.76 16.75
C VAL A 424 26.05 19.13 15.44
N LEU A 425 26.53 20.18 14.79
CA LEU A 425 26.09 20.59 13.46
C LEU A 425 27.28 20.68 12.52
N GLU A 426 27.31 19.83 11.50
CA GLU A 426 28.26 19.92 10.39
C GLU A 426 27.55 20.38 9.11
N MET A 427 28.00 21.49 8.55
CA MET A 427 27.54 22.00 7.26
C MET A 427 28.68 22.06 6.27
N VAL A 428 28.52 21.38 5.12
CA VAL A 428 29.50 21.39 4.02
C VAL A 428 28.79 21.69 2.71
N ASN A 429 29.29 22.64 1.93
CA ASN A 429 28.76 22.99 0.62
C ASN A 429 27.27 23.36 0.62
N CYS A 430 26.79 23.98 1.71
CA CYS A 430 25.40 24.36 1.88
C CYS A 430 25.16 25.83 1.52
N THR A 431 23.93 26.15 1.11
CA THR A 431 23.47 27.53 0.92
C THR A 431 22.27 27.82 1.83
N VAL A 432 22.38 28.85 2.67
CA VAL A 432 21.34 29.32 3.59
C VAL A 432 21.03 30.78 3.26
N MET A 433 19.86 31.04 2.68
CA MET A 433 19.55 32.37 2.14
C MET A 433 18.08 32.77 2.27
N GLY A 434 17.83 34.03 2.61
CA GLY A 434 16.48 34.59 2.61
C GLY A 434 15.56 34.08 3.72
N ASN A 435 16.09 33.52 4.80
CA ASN A 435 15.31 33.03 5.94
C ASN A 435 15.00 34.17 6.93
N GLN A 436 13.87 34.11 7.64
CA GLN A 436 13.30 35.25 8.41
C GLN A 436 13.44 35.14 9.94
N GLY A 437 14.28 34.23 10.43
CA GLY A 437 14.54 34.07 11.86
C GLY A 437 15.28 35.30 12.43
N PHE A 438 14.83 35.85 13.56
CA PHE A 438 15.39 37.09 14.15
C PHE A 438 16.89 37.04 14.55
N ARG A 439 17.55 35.90 14.38
CA ARG A 439 18.93 35.63 14.78
C ARG A 439 19.71 34.93 13.65
N GLY A 440 19.55 35.40 12.42
CA GLY A 440 20.32 34.91 11.27
C GLY A 440 19.73 33.69 10.60
N GLY A 441 20.42 33.24 9.55
CA GLY A 441 20.09 32.02 8.82
C GLY A 441 20.43 30.75 9.58
N VAL A 442 21.48 30.78 10.40
CA VAL A 442 21.94 29.63 11.20
C VAL A 442 21.97 29.99 12.68
N TYR A 443 21.15 29.29 13.45
CA TYR A 443 21.24 29.28 14.91
C TYR A 443 22.11 28.08 15.31
N ALA A 444 23.36 28.35 15.69
CA ALA A 444 24.37 27.33 15.95
C ALA A 444 24.14 26.58 17.28
N THR A 445 24.67 25.35 17.31
CA THR A 445 24.78 24.47 18.48
C THR A 445 26.12 24.68 19.21
N ASP A 446 26.44 23.83 20.19
CA ASP A 446 27.73 23.88 20.92
C ASP A 446 28.93 23.48 20.03
N ASP A 447 28.73 22.54 19.10
CA ASP A 447 29.77 22.14 18.14
C ASP A 447 29.26 22.33 16.71
N THR A 448 29.32 23.58 16.24
CA THR A 448 28.96 23.94 14.87
C THR A 448 30.20 24.15 14.01
N THR A 449 30.29 23.39 12.92
CA THR A 449 31.32 23.53 11.88
C THR A 449 30.66 23.83 10.53
N ILE A 450 31.07 24.93 9.89
CA ILE A 450 30.55 25.37 8.59
C ILE A 450 31.71 25.55 7.60
N ILE A 451 31.63 24.87 6.46
CA ILE A 451 32.73 24.78 5.49
C ILE A 451 32.16 24.95 4.08
N ASN A 452 32.88 25.70 3.24
CA ASN A 452 32.55 25.85 1.81
C ASN A 452 31.08 26.24 1.59
N SER A 453 30.50 27.02 2.49
CA SER A 453 29.06 27.30 2.50
C SER A 453 28.78 28.79 2.30
N ILE A 454 27.56 29.11 1.89
CA ILE A 454 27.10 30.48 1.72
C ILE A 454 25.95 30.74 2.70
N VAL A 455 26.11 31.72 3.59
CA VAL A 455 25.06 32.19 4.52
C VAL A 455 24.87 33.68 4.27
N TRP A 456 23.79 34.03 3.58
CA TRP A 456 23.65 35.38 3.01
C TRP A 456 22.20 35.84 2.96
N GLY A 457 21.96 37.11 3.29
CA GLY A 457 20.65 37.73 3.15
C GLY A 457 19.61 37.04 4.02
N ASN A 458 19.95 36.70 5.26
CA ASN A 458 18.98 36.22 6.23
C ASN A 458 18.58 37.34 7.20
N GLU A 459 17.38 37.27 7.77
CA GLU A 459 16.93 38.27 8.74
C GLU A 459 17.78 38.19 10.03
N GLY A 460 18.07 39.33 10.63
CA GLY A 460 18.91 39.44 11.83
C GLY A 460 20.15 40.29 11.61
N SER A 461 20.90 40.56 12.67
CA SER A 461 22.15 41.33 12.59
C SER A 461 23.39 40.47 12.33
N ASN A 462 23.27 39.16 12.52
CA ASN A 462 24.34 38.18 12.39
C ASN A 462 23.79 36.99 11.61
N GLU A 463 24.40 36.65 10.48
CA GLU A 463 24.01 35.50 9.65
C GLU A 463 24.12 34.16 10.37
N ILE A 464 25.14 34.04 11.23
CA ILE A 464 25.39 32.90 12.11
C ILE A 464 25.30 33.43 13.54
N TYR A 465 24.38 32.88 14.32
CA TYR A 465 24.22 33.20 15.73
C TYR A 465 24.69 32.03 16.59
N ASP A 466 25.76 32.25 17.34
CA ASP A 466 26.53 31.26 18.11
C ASP A 466 26.58 31.58 19.62
N PRO A 467 25.42 31.50 20.31
CA PRO A 467 25.29 32.00 21.68
C PRO A 467 26.01 31.16 22.75
N PHE A 468 26.43 29.94 22.40
CA PHE A 468 26.97 28.97 23.34
C PHE A 468 28.49 28.87 23.19
N ASP A 469 28.94 28.27 22.09
CA ASP A 469 30.34 28.17 21.69
C ASP A 469 30.52 28.76 20.28
N PRO A 470 31.63 29.47 20.01
CA PRO A 470 31.83 30.07 18.70
C PRO A 470 31.91 29.04 17.58
N ALA A 471 31.12 29.22 16.53
CA ALA A 471 31.10 28.32 15.39
C ALA A 471 32.47 28.31 14.67
N THR A 472 32.93 27.13 14.24
CA THR A 472 34.11 26.99 13.40
C THR A 472 33.73 27.15 11.93
N VAL A 473 33.93 28.35 11.39
CA VAL A 473 33.59 28.68 9.99
C VAL A 473 34.86 28.83 9.15
N ARG A 474 34.92 28.17 7.99
CA ARG A 474 36.07 28.28 7.06
C ARG A 474 35.64 28.21 5.60
N TYR A 475 36.39 28.87 4.73
CA TYR A 475 36.19 28.90 3.27
C TYR A 475 34.74 29.19 2.87
N SER A 476 34.04 30.00 3.66
CA SER A 476 32.61 30.26 3.52
C SER A 476 32.33 31.73 3.22
N CYS A 477 31.26 32.00 2.50
CA CYS A 477 30.76 33.35 2.24
C CYS A 477 29.68 33.70 3.27
N VAL A 478 29.94 34.72 4.10
CA VAL A 478 29.02 35.12 5.18
C VAL A 478 28.80 36.64 5.14
N GLU A 479 27.54 37.07 5.01
CA GLU A 479 27.20 38.49 5.00
C GLU A 479 27.57 39.17 6.33
N GLY A 480 28.27 40.30 6.24
CA GLY A 480 28.79 41.01 7.42
C GLY A 480 30.07 40.40 8.00
N GLY A 481 30.53 39.29 7.40
CA GLY A 481 31.79 38.62 7.70
C GLY A 481 31.75 37.70 8.91
N HIS A 482 32.63 36.70 8.90
CA HIS A 482 32.85 35.79 10.03
C HIS A 482 34.32 35.44 10.17
N ALA A 483 34.83 35.39 11.40
CA ALA A 483 36.21 35.00 11.65
C ALA A 483 36.46 33.56 11.18
N GLY A 484 37.62 33.31 10.56
CA GLY A 484 37.97 31.99 10.04
C GLY A 484 38.89 32.04 8.83
N LEU A 485 39.53 30.90 8.54
CA LEU A 485 40.43 30.79 7.39
C LEU A 485 39.62 30.77 6.09
N GLY A 486 39.98 31.62 5.13
CA GLY A 486 39.39 31.62 3.78
C GLY A 486 37.96 32.14 3.69
N ASN A 487 37.38 32.66 4.79
CA ASN A 487 36.05 33.25 4.74
C ASN A 487 36.05 34.56 3.94
N ILE A 488 34.96 34.80 3.23
CA ILE A 488 34.74 36.00 2.41
C ILE A 488 33.44 36.70 2.83
N ASP A 489 33.45 38.02 2.72
CA ASP A 489 32.28 38.90 2.92
C ASP A 489 32.12 39.76 1.66
N ALA A 490 31.48 39.18 0.66
CA ALA A 490 31.24 39.81 -0.64
C ALA A 490 30.01 39.17 -1.27
N ASP A 491 29.19 39.99 -1.95
CA ASP A 491 27.95 39.54 -2.59
C ASP A 491 28.17 38.27 -3.45
N PRO A 492 27.50 37.15 -3.15
CA PRO A 492 27.62 35.91 -3.89
C PRO A 492 27.19 35.99 -5.36
N LEU A 493 26.50 37.06 -5.76
CA LEU A 493 25.99 37.25 -7.12
C LEU A 493 25.03 36.14 -7.56
N PHE A 494 24.06 35.79 -6.70
CA PHE A 494 23.02 34.82 -7.06
C PHE A 494 22.23 35.25 -8.29
N VAL A 495 21.80 34.27 -9.11
CA VAL A 495 20.95 34.51 -10.28
C VAL A 495 19.63 35.16 -9.86
N GLY A 496 19.03 34.70 -8.76
CA GLY A 496 17.82 35.24 -8.15
C GLY A 496 18.00 36.60 -7.46
N GLY A 497 19.23 37.09 -7.30
CA GLY A 497 19.53 38.28 -6.50
C GLY A 497 19.77 37.96 -5.02
N SER A 498 20.36 38.91 -4.30
CA SER A 498 20.91 38.74 -2.94
C SER A 498 20.12 39.48 -1.85
N GLU A 499 18.96 40.06 -2.16
CA GLU A 499 18.12 40.79 -1.20
C GLU A 499 16.97 39.94 -0.65
N LEU A 500 16.68 40.10 0.64
CA LEU A 500 15.47 39.60 1.33
C LEU A 500 14.23 40.25 0.70
N ALA A 501 13.60 39.58 -0.27
CA ALA A 501 12.29 40.01 -0.74
C ALA A 501 11.36 38.84 -1.08
N SER A 502 10.09 39.08 -0.79
CA SER A 502 8.98 38.13 -0.67
C SER A 502 8.41 37.61 -2.01
N SER A 503 9.23 37.16 -2.95
CA SER A 503 8.73 36.64 -4.24
C SER A 503 9.40 35.33 -4.67
N SER A 504 8.60 34.42 -5.25
CA SER A 504 9.02 33.09 -5.74
C SER A 504 10.07 33.09 -6.86
N VAL A 505 10.46 34.26 -7.38
CA VAL A 505 11.50 34.42 -8.41
C VAL A 505 12.91 34.63 -7.80
N LEU A 506 13.02 34.70 -6.47
CA LEU A 506 14.23 35.13 -5.75
C LEU A 506 15.03 34.00 -5.08
N PHE A 507 14.64 32.73 -5.24
CA PHE A 507 15.32 31.58 -4.61
C PHE A 507 16.25 30.82 -5.56
N ASP A 508 16.59 31.41 -6.71
CA ASP A 508 17.59 30.84 -7.62
C ASP A 508 18.99 31.17 -7.12
N VAL A 509 19.50 30.30 -6.25
CA VAL A 509 20.82 30.43 -5.59
C VAL A 509 21.99 29.96 -6.46
N ARG A 510 21.79 29.75 -7.77
CA ARG A 510 22.91 29.53 -8.68
C ARG A 510 23.79 30.79 -8.74
N LEU A 511 25.10 30.61 -8.78
CA LEU A 511 26.05 31.72 -8.86
C LEU A 511 26.17 32.23 -10.30
N ARG A 512 26.27 33.55 -10.46
CA ARG A 512 26.57 34.18 -11.76
C ARG A 512 28.08 34.14 -12.04
N PRO A 513 28.49 34.16 -13.33
CA PRO A 513 29.89 34.36 -13.69
C PRO A 513 30.47 35.61 -13.01
N GLY A 514 31.66 35.47 -12.41
CA GLY A 514 32.33 36.53 -11.66
C GLY A 514 31.91 36.63 -10.19
N SER A 515 31.12 35.69 -9.68
CA SER A 515 30.87 35.55 -8.25
C SER A 515 32.19 35.39 -7.48
N PRO A 516 32.38 36.08 -6.35
CA PRO A 516 33.54 35.88 -5.49
C PRO A 516 33.53 34.51 -4.78
N CYS A 517 32.43 33.75 -4.87
CA CYS A 517 32.28 32.43 -4.26
C CYS A 517 32.66 31.28 -5.19
N ILE A 518 32.77 31.54 -6.50
CA ILE A 518 33.33 30.57 -7.45
C ILE A 518 34.82 30.44 -7.15
N ASP A 519 35.35 29.21 -7.15
CA ASP A 519 36.78 28.93 -6.99
C ASP A 519 37.36 29.37 -5.62
N ALA A 520 36.48 29.53 -4.63
CA ALA A 520 36.82 30.00 -3.27
C ALA A 520 36.81 28.88 -2.23
N GLY A 521 36.43 27.65 -2.62
CA GLY A 521 36.35 26.49 -1.76
C GLY A 521 37.69 26.07 -1.15
N GLY A 522 37.66 25.55 0.08
CA GLY A 522 38.83 25.00 0.75
C GLY A 522 39.24 23.63 0.20
N PRO A 523 40.49 23.19 0.43
CA PRO A 523 41.06 21.96 -0.14
C PRO A 523 40.54 20.67 0.54
N ALA A 524 39.50 20.76 1.37
CA ALA A 524 38.91 19.58 1.99
C ALA A 524 38.32 18.70 0.87
N PRO A 525 38.54 17.37 0.88
CA PRO A 525 37.88 16.51 -0.08
C PRO A 525 36.37 16.68 0.07
N LEU A 526 35.67 16.75 -1.07
CA LEU A 526 34.21 16.60 -1.05
C LEU A 526 33.87 15.34 -0.25
N PRO A 527 32.79 15.37 0.57
CA PRO A 527 32.21 14.15 1.08
C PRO A 527 32.13 13.12 -0.07
N PRO A 528 32.61 11.88 0.10
CA PRO A 528 32.80 10.93 -1.01
C PRO A 528 31.53 10.66 -1.83
N ASP A 529 30.39 10.90 -1.21
CA ASP A 529 29.01 10.76 -1.66
C ASP A 529 28.44 12.03 -2.31
N LEU A 530 29.14 13.17 -2.24
CA LEU A 530 28.70 14.45 -2.77
C LEU A 530 29.35 14.77 -4.13
N THR A 531 28.98 14.03 -5.18
CA THR A 531 29.54 14.23 -6.54
C THR A 531 28.77 15.25 -7.39
N GLU A 532 27.49 15.45 -7.09
CA GLU A 532 26.57 16.33 -7.82
C GLU A 532 25.88 17.35 -6.88
N ASP A 533 25.34 18.41 -7.45
CA ASP A 533 24.50 19.40 -6.76
C ASP A 533 23.01 18.99 -6.74
N VAL A 534 22.17 19.85 -6.16
CA VAL A 534 20.71 19.60 -6.07
C VAL A 534 19.99 19.55 -7.42
N MET A 535 20.65 19.95 -8.51
CA MET A 535 20.14 19.88 -9.88
C MET A 535 20.76 18.71 -10.68
N GLY A 536 21.62 17.89 -10.06
CA GLY A 536 22.34 16.80 -10.71
C GLY A 536 23.55 17.26 -11.53
N CYS A 537 24.04 18.50 -11.35
CA CYS A 537 25.25 18.98 -12.00
C CYS A 537 26.50 18.56 -11.19
N PRO A 538 27.60 18.11 -11.83
CA PRO A 538 28.85 17.82 -11.14
C PRO A 538 29.32 19.01 -10.29
N ARG A 539 29.77 18.75 -9.05
CA ARG A 539 30.24 19.83 -8.17
C ARG A 539 31.64 20.34 -8.49
N ILE A 540 32.51 19.47 -9.03
CA ILE A 540 33.86 19.84 -9.44
C ILE A 540 33.86 19.97 -10.96
N GLU A 541 33.93 21.21 -11.44
CA GLU A 541 34.04 21.52 -12.85
C GLU A 541 35.14 22.57 -13.07
N ASP A 542 35.93 22.41 -14.12
CA ASP A 542 36.90 23.42 -14.60
C ASP A 542 36.11 24.48 -15.39
N ILE A 543 35.40 25.34 -14.66
CA ILE A 543 34.49 26.34 -15.26
C ILE A 543 35.28 27.49 -15.91
N ASP A 544 36.49 27.78 -15.42
CA ASP A 544 37.34 28.85 -15.94
C ASP A 544 38.26 28.41 -17.10
N GLY A 545 38.42 27.10 -17.32
CA GLY A 545 39.12 26.49 -18.43
C GLY A 545 40.64 26.52 -18.31
N ASP A 546 41.17 26.66 -17.10
CA ASP A 546 42.61 26.73 -16.84
C ASP A 546 43.30 25.35 -16.76
N GLY A 547 42.51 24.27 -16.79
CA GLY A 547 42.96 22.88 -16.73
C GLY A 547 42.98 22.30 -15.32
N THR A 548 42.53 23.04 -14.30
CA THR A 548 42.40 22.64 -12.91
C THR A 548 40.93 22.70 -12.49
N PRO A 549 40.24 21.56 -12.33
CA PRO A 549 38.88 21.55 -11.82
C PRO A 549 38.86 22.05 -10.36
N GLU A 550 38.06 23.07 -10.08
CA GLU A 550 37.94 23.67 -8.75
C GLU A 550 36.60 23.29 -8.08
N VAL A 551 36.51 23.50 -6.76
CA VAL A 551 35.41 23.04 -5.87
C VAL A 551 34.42 24.17 -5.60
#